data_AF-A0A919NSK0-F1
#
_entry.id   AF-A0A919NSK0-F1
#
_cell.length_a   1.000
_cell.length_b   1.000
_cell.length_c   1.000
_cell.angle_alpha   90.00
_cell.angle_beta   90.00
_cell.angle_gamma   90.00
#
_symmetry.space_group_name_H-M   'P 1'
#
loop_
_entity.id
_entity.type
_entity.pdbx_description
1 polymer ?
#
loop_
_entity_poly.entity_id
_entity_poly.type
_entity_poly.pdbx_seq_one_letter_code
_entity_poly.pdbx_strand_id
1 'polypeptide(L)'
;MNGDITEQPLAKAVLKHLAGTRGSSDPLGSFARTVLSGEATLRGAANFPWHSDALATAAAKAQQEQQKMTPEQRAEYDRTAQQLRENQDQP
;
A
#
# COMPACT_ATOMS: atom_id res chain seq x y z
N MET A 1 15.37 -6.53 -14.71
CA MET A 1 15.61 -5.68 -13.51
C MET A 1 14.31 -5.64 -12.72
N ASN A 2 14.14 -6.54 -11.76
CA ASN A 2 13.04 -6.46 -10.78
C ASN A 2 13.57 -5.62 -9.64
N GLY A 3 13.43 -4.29 -9.72
CA GLY A 3 13.67 -3.44 -8.56
C GLY A 3 12.75 -3.94 -7.46
N ASP A 4 13.33 -4.32 -6.32
CA ASP A 4 12.54 -4.80 -5.20
C ASP A 4 11.64 -3.64 -4.79
N ILE A 5 10.31 -3.81 -4.78
CA ILE A 5 9.42 -2.68 -4.43
C ILE A 5 9.79 -2.12 -3.06
N THR A 6 10.39 -2.94 -2.19
CA THR A 6 10.79 -2.53 -0.85
C THR A 6 11.92 -1.50 -0.88
N GLU A 7 12.59 -1.33 -2.02
CA GLU A 7 13.53 -0.24 -2.30
C GLU A 7 12.83 1.06 -2.70
N GLN A 8 11.55 1.00 -3.11
CA GLN A 8 10.75 2.21 -3.33
C GLN A 8 10.28 2.79 -1.99
N PRO A 9 10.68 4.03 -1.63
CA PRO A 9 10.39 4.59 -0.31
C PRO A 9 8.90 4.61 0.03
N LEU A 10 8.06 4.99 -0.95
CA LEU A 10 6.62 5.03 -0.79
C LEU A 10 6.01 3.64 -0.59
N ALA A 11 6.37 2.65 -1.41
CA ALA A 11 5.84 1.30 -1.27
C ALA A 11 6.23 0.69 0.08
N LYS A 12 7.48 0.89 0.51
CA LYS A 12 7.94 0.49 1.84
C LYS A 12 7.16 1.17 2.97
N ALA A 13 6.87 2.46 2.85
CA ALA A 13 6.07 3.20 3.82
C ALA A 13 4.64 2.68 3.92
N VAL A 14 4.01 2.40 2.77
CA VAL A 14 2.66 1.80 2.71
C VAL A 14 2.63 0.43 3.36
N LEU A 15 3.60 -0.45 3.03
CA LEU A 15 3.69 -1.77 3.66
C LEU A 15 3.91 -1.66 5.17
N LYS A 16 4.78 -0.77 5.64
CA LYS A 16 4.97 -0.53 7.09
C LYS A 16 3.69 -0.06 7.75
N HIS A 17 2.96 0.84 7.12
CA HIS A 17 1.68 1.33 7.63
C HIS A 17 0.64 0.21 7.72
N LEU A 18 0.51 -0.61 6.68
CA LEU A 18 -0.40 -1.76 6.66
C LEU A 18 -0.03 -2.79 7.74
N ALA A 19 1.25 -3.11 7.89
CA ALA A 19 1.71 -4.01 8.95
C ALA A 19 1.48 -3.44 10.34
N GLY A 20 1.61 -2.12 10.54
CA GLY A 20 1.41 -1.46 11.83
C GLY A 20 -0.07 -1.30 12.22
N THR A 21 -0.93 -1.01 11.25
CA THR A 21 -2.36 -0.72 11.48
C THR A 21 -3.25 -1.95 11.37
N ARG A 22 -2.81 -2.98 10.66
CA ARG A 22 -3.57 -4.22 10.46
C ARG A 22 -2.84 -5.39 11.11
N GLY A 23 -3.54 -6.17 11.93
CA GLY A 23 -2.99 -7.32 12.63
C GLY A 23 -2.57 -8.46 11.69
N SER A 24 -1.84 -9.45 12.19
CA SER A 24 -1.39 -10.61 11.39
C SER A 24 -2.54 -11.52 10.94
N SER A 25 -3.71 -11.41 11.56
CA SER A 25 -4.95 -12.09 11.16
C SER A 25 -5.72 -11.36 10.06
N ASP A 26 -5.34 -10.13 9.71
CA ASP A 26 -5.89 -9.42 8.55
C ASP A 26 -5.02 -9.76 7.32
N PRO A 27 -5.63 -10.09 6.17
CA PRO A 27 -4.89 -10.50 4.97
C PRO A 27 -3.95 -9.43 4.42
N LEU A 28 -4.28 -8.14 4.52
CA LEU A 28 -3.39 -7.07 4.09
C LEU A 28 -2.27 -6.82 5.11
N GLY A 29 -2.58 -6.99 6.40
CA GLY A 29 -1.58 -6.96 7.47
C GLY A 29 -0.59 -8.13 7.37
N SER A 30 -1.07 -9.33 7.06
CA SER A 30 -0.25 -10.53 6.78
C SER A 30 0.62 -10.31 5.55
N PHE A 31 0.00 -9.95 4.41
CA PHE A 31 0.71 -9.62 3.16
C PHE A 31 1.86 -8.64 3.38
N ALA A 32 1.60 -7.54 4.09
CA ALA A 32 2.61 -6.52 4.34
C ALA A 32 3.78 -7.05 5.16
N ARG A 33 3.53 -7.90 6.18
CA ARG A 33 4.58 -8.52 6.98
C ARG A 33 5.40 -9.53 6.17
N THR A 34 4.76 -10.38 5.38
CA THR A 34 5.44 -11.36 4.52
C THR A 34 6.40 -10.70 3.53
N VAL A 35 6.02 -9.54 2.99
CA VAL A 35 6.90 -8.78 2.07
C VAL A 35 8.02 -8.08 2.84
N LEU A 36 7.71 -7.45 3.99
CA LEU A 36 8.71 -6.74 4.80
C LEU A 36 9.73 -7.67 5.48
N SER A 37 9.35 -8.90 5.80
CA SER A 37 10.25 -9.91 6.37
C SER A 37 11.18 -10.54 5.33
N GLY A 38 10.92 -10.32 4.03
CA GLY A 38 11.61 -10.99 2.94
C GLY A 38 11.19 -12.44 2.73
N GLU A 39 10.14 -12.91 3.42
CA GLU A 39 9.59 -14.26 3.25
C GLU A 39 9.06 -14.49 1.83
N ALA A 40 8.50 -13.44 1.21
CA ALA A 40 8.17 -13.46 -0.22
C ALA A 40 8.39 -12.10 -0.88
N THR A 41 8.69 -12.13 -2.17
CA THR A 41 8.60 -10.94 -3.02
C THR A 41 7.15 -10.43 -3.07
N LEU A 42 6.93 -9.17 -3.45
CA LEU A 42 5.57 -8.65 -3.69
C LEU A 42 4.71 -9.58 -4.55
N ARG A 43 5.27 -10.01 -5.69
CA ARG A 43 4.55 -10.85 -6.64
C ARG A 43 4.25 -12.23 -6.02
N GLY A 44 5.21 -12.77 -5.27
CA GLY A 44 5.02 -14.02 -4.53
C GLY A 44 3.89 -13.90 -3.49
N ALA A 45 3.93 -12.86 -2.65
CA ALA A 45 2.92 -12.62 -1.64
C ALA A 45 1.54 -12.33 -2.23
N ALA A 46 1.47 -11.61 -3.37
CA ALA A 46 0.22 -11.28 -4.05
C ALA A 46 -0.41 -12.48 -4.77
N ASN A 47 0.39 -13.49 -5.16
CA ASN A 47 -0.13 -14.73 -5.75
C ASN A 47 -0.75 -15.68 -4.70
N PHE A 48 -0.59 -15.40 -3.41
CA PHE A 48 -1.26 -16.18 -2.38
C PHE A 48 -2.77 -15.86 -2.40
N PRO A 49 -3.67 -16.86 -2.55
CA PRO A 49 -5.09 -16.60 -2.80
C PRO A 49 -5.76 -15.67 -1.78
N TRP A 50 -5.43 -15.85 -0.49
CA TRP A 50 -5.98 -15.04 0.59
C TRP A 50 -5.52 -13.57 0.54
N HIS A 51 -4.26 -13.32 0.16
CA HIS A 51 -3.74 -11.96 -0.01
C HIS A 51 -4.31 -11.33 -1.30
N SER A 52 -4.37 -12.08 -2.40
CA SER A 52 -4.88 -11.61 -3.68
C SER A 52 -6.33 -11.14 -3.59
N ASP A 53 -7.20 -11.92 -2.93
CA ASP A 53 -8.62 -11.60 -2.78
C ASP A 53 -8.83 -10.32 -1.94
N ALA A 54 -8.08 -10.19 -0.85
CA ALA A 54 -8.11 -9.00 -0.03
C ALA A 54 -7.60 -7.75 -0.75
N LEU A 55 -6.54 -7.89 -1.56
CA LEU A 55 -6.01 -6.82 -2.39
C LEU A 55 -7.05 -6.38 -3.43
N ALA A 56 -7.70 -7.32 -4.11
CA ALA A 56 -8.74 -7.04 -5.09
C ALA A 56 -9.94 -6.32 -4.44
N THR A 57 -10.39 -6.80 -3.28
CA THR A 57 -11.48 -6.19 -2.52
C THR A 57 -11.14 -4.77 -2.06
N ALA A 58 -9.94 -4.58 -1.52
CA ALA A 58 -9.48 -3.26 -1.08
C ALA A 58 -9.33 -2.29 -2.26
N ALA A 59 -8.82 -2.75 -3.40
CA ALA A 59 -8.70 -1.94 -4.61
C ALA A 59 -10.07 -1.53 -5.16
N ALA A 60 -11.03 -2.46 -5.21
CA ALA A 60 -12.40 -2.16 -5.64
C ALA A 60 -13.07 -1.13 -4.72
N LYS A 61 -12.89 -1.25 -3.40
CA LYS A 61 -13.41 -0.28 -2.42
C LYS A 61 -12.78 1.10 -2.62
N ALA A 62 -11.45 1.16 -2.76
CA ALA A 62 -10.74 2.42 -2.96
C ALA A 62 -11.17 3.10 -4.27
N GLN A 63 -11.39 2.35 -5.35
CA GLN A 63 -11.92 2.89 -6.60
C GLN A 63 -13.33 3.47 -6.43
N GLN A 64 -14.23 2.80 -5.71
CA GLN A 64 -15.57 3.32 -5.43
C GLN A 64 -15.51 4.60 -4.58
N GLU A 65 -14.61 4.66 -3.60
CA GLU A 65 -14.40 5.87 -2.79
C GLU A 65 -13.89 7.03 -3.66
N GLN A 66 -12.91 6.80 -4.54
CA GLN A 66 -12.43 7.81 -5.49
C GLN A 66 -13.50 8.32 -6.45
N GLN A 67 -14.42 7.45 -6.88
CA GLN A 67 -15.56 7.84 -7.73
C GLN A 67 -16.55 8.74 -6.99
N LYS A 68 -16.66 8.58 -5.67
CA LYS A 68 -17.54 9.38 -4.80
C LYS A 68 -16.89 10.67 -4.30
N MET A 69 -15.56 10.81 -4.46
CA MET A 69 -14.85 12.00 -3.98
C MET A 69 -15.27 13.25 -4.74
N THR A 70 -15.56 14.31 -3.98
CA THR A 70 -15.75 15.65 -4.53
C THR A 70 -14.41 16.20 -5.05
N PRO A 71 -14.43 17.21 -5.94
CA PRO A 71 -13.21 17.88 -6.41
C PRO A 71 -12.35 18.44 -5.26
N GLU A 72 -12.98 18.90 -4.18
CA GLU A 72 -12.31 19.43 -2.99
C GLU A 72 -11.55 18.34 -2.24
N GLN A 73 -12.17 17.17 -2.07
CA GLN A 73 -11.53 16.00 -1.45
C GLN A 73 -10.35 15.52 -2.29
N ARG A 74 -10.48 15.48 -3.62
CA ARG A 74 -9.35 15.15 -4.51
C ARG A 74 -8.19 16.13 -4.37
N ALA A 75 -8.48 17.43 -4.31
CA ALA A 75 -7.46 18.47 -4.14
C ALA A 75 -6.75 18.39 -2.77
N GLU A 76 -7.39 17.84 -1.74
CA GLU A 76 -6.77 17.57 -0.44
C GLU A 76 -5.84 16.34 -0.49
N TYR A 77 -6.27 15.27 -1.17
CA TYR A 77 -5.41 14.11 -1.42
C TYR A 77 -4.18 14.47 -2.24
N ASP A 78 -4.34 15.26 -3.30
CA ASP A 78 -3.22 15.70 -4.16
C ASP A 78 -2.23 16.56 -3.37
N ARG A 79 -2.72 17.49 -2.55
CA ARG A 79 -1.86 18.29 -1.65
C ARG A 79 -1.11 17.42 -0.65
N THR A 80 -1.78 16.45 -0.03
CA THR A 80 -1.14 15.53 0.93
C THR A 80 -0.11 14.64 0.24
N ALA A 81 -0.42 14.12 -0.95
CA ALA A 81 0.49 13.32 -1.75
C ALA A 81 1.70 14.12 -2.26
N GLN A 82 1.53 15.43 -2.47
CA GLN A 82 2.62 16.33 -2.83
C GLN A 82 3.53 16.62 -1.62
N GLN A 83 2.96 16.93 -0.46
CA GLN A 83 3.71 17.09 0.79
C GLN A 83 4.52 15.84 1.16
N LEU A 84 3.95 14.65 0.95
CA LEU A 84 4.66 13.38 1.19
C LEU A 84 5.83 13.16 0.23
N ARG A 85 5.74 13.63 -1.02
CA ARG A 85 6.86 13.58 -1.98
C ARG A 85 7.96 14.56 -1.57
N GLU A 86 7.59 15.78 -1.20
CA GLU A 86 8.52 16.82 -0.77
C GLU A 86 9.25 16.45 0.53
N ASN A 87 8.56 15.80 1.48
CA ASN A 87 9.16 15.32 2.73
C ASN A 87 10.02 14.05 2.56
N GLN A 88 9.92 13.33 1.44
CA GLN A 88 10.81 12.19 1.11
C GLN A 88 12.13 12.64 0.47
N ASP A 89 12.22 13.90 0.03
CA ASP A 89 13.41 14.52 -0.58
C ASP A 89 14.28 15.29 0.44
N GLN A 90 13.91 15.31 1.73
CA GLN A 90 14.73 15.88 2.79
C GLN A 90 15.63 14.81 3.44
N PRO A 91 16.98 15.02 3.47
CA PRO A 91 17.97 14.05 3.93
C PRO A 91 17.96 13.80 5.45
#